data_AF-A0A8C9QSC3-F1
#
_entry.id   AF-A0A8C9QSC3-F1
#
_cell.length_a   1.000
_cell.length_b   1.000
_cell.length_c   1.000
_cell.angle_alpha   90.00
_cell.angle_beta   90.00
_cell.angle_gamma   90.00
#
_symmetry.space_group_name_H-M   'P 1'
#
loop_
_entity.id
_entity.type
_entity.pdbx_description
1 polymer ?
#
loop_
_entity_poly.entity_id
_entity_poly.type
_entity_poly.pdbx_seq_one_letter_code
_entity_poly.pdbx_strand_id
1 'polypeptide(L)'
;MALPLFGIAVFLMTLQLLEASSAHDDLVVLTKKGRVRGLPVSVPGGEVSAFLGIPYAEPPLRSLRFKRPVPSKAWQGVLETTRFSPACFQPVDTSFPGFLGVEMWNPNMGMSEDCLYLNVWVPQPRPHLAPVMVWIYGGGFTTGTTSLSMYDGRFLSHTEGVVVVSMNYRLGPLGFLVLQGSADVRGNMGLFDQRLALQWVAENIEAFGGDPQSVTLFGESAGAGAIGFHLLSQGSHNLFTRAILQSGSVNAPWAIVPPQEAWNRSLELARLLGCPLDARIETCLRNVPPNDLVNRQFEVVKIRPLISIAFPPTIDSDFLSDLPEALLQVGRLKKADLLLGLTRDEGTFFLVYGAPGFSITNESLITREDFLKGVEATIPSFSQISQEAVVFQYTDWTDEFSGEKNRNMMNHIVSDYYFSCPMLDFSRKSAAFGSRVFMYFFEHRSSRNPWPKWMGVMHGEEIEFVFGLPLNSSLGYTKEEEAMSRRMMKHWATFARTGNPNSQGSEWPPFTAEKQEYISLNTDVLKVQRMLKAQKCKLWDSFLSKLEVITASRNRSGTDSRSDKWAAAIRRSAEATSLTNTFILINGGK
;
A
#
# COMPACT_ATOMS: atom_id res chain seq x y z
N MET A 1 7.38 11.82 -74.47
CA MET A 1 7.60 12.35 -73.10
C MET A 1 6.85 11.47 -72.12
N ALA A 2 7.50 10.43 -71.57
CA ALA A 2 6.89 9.54 -70.59
C ALA A 2 7.99 8.99 -69.66
N LEU A 3 8.61 9.89 -68.90
CA LEU A 3 9.51 9.57 -67.79
C LEU A 3 9.38 10.69 -66.75
N PRO A 4 8.41 10.57 -65.82
CA PRO A 4 8.76 10.87 -64.42
C PRO A 4 8.09 9.95 -63.37
N LEU A 5 7.19 9.04 -63.76
CA LEU A 5 6.38 8.26 -62.80
C LEU A 5 7.18 7.16 -62.07
N PHE A 6 8.18 6.58 -62.72
CA PHE A 6 9.00 5.51 -62.12
C PHE A 6 9.90 6.04 -61.00
N GLY A 7 10.44 7.25 -61.15
CA GLY A 7 11.28 7.88 -60.11
C GLY A 7 10.51 8.26 -58.86
N ILE A 8 9.25 8.69 -59.01
CA ILE A 8 8.37 9.03 -57.88
C ILE A 8 7.95 7.78 -57.10
N ALA A 9 7.65 6.67 -57.79
CA ALA A 9 7.30 5.41 -57.14
C ALA A 9 8.48 4.82 -56.33
N VAL A 10 9.71 4.89 -56.86
CA VAL A 10 10.92 4.45 -56.15
C VAL A 10 11.24 5.38 -54.97
N PHE A 11 11.02 6.69 -55.10
CA PHE A 11 11.19 7.65 -54.00
C PHE A 11 10.17 7.45 -52.87
N LEU A 12 8.90 7.15 -53.20
CA LEU A 12 7.87 6.84 -52.22
C LEU A 12 8.10 5.48 -51.53
N MET A 13 8.55 4.46 -52.26
CA MET A 13 8.94 3.17 -51.65
C MET A 13 10.16 3.31 -50.72
N THR A 14 11.14 4.13 -51.09
CA THR A 14 12.31 4.38 -50.24
C THR A 14 11.95 5.19 -48.99
N LEU A 15 11.05 6.18 -49.08
CA LEU A 15 10.51 6.85 -47.90
C LEU A 15 9.74 5.90 -46.97
N GLN A 16 8.90 5.02 -47.50
CA GLN A 16 8.17 4.02 -46.70
C GLN A 16 9.11 3.00 -46.04
N LEU A 17 10.20 2.61 -46.71
CA LEU A 17 11.23 1.73 -46.15
C LEU A 17 12.08 2.45 -45.06
N LEU A 18 12.32 3.75 -45.21
CA LEU A 18 13.00 4.57 -44.19
C LEU A 18 12.13 4.80 -42.94
N GLU A 19 10.82 5.03 -43.10
CA GLU A 19 9.86 5.13 -41.97
C GLU A 19 9.65 3.79 -41.25
N ALA A 20 9.62 2.67 -41.98
CA ALA A 20 9.53 1.34 -41.37
C ALA A 20 10.84 0.92 -40.65
N SER A 21 12.00 1.37 -41.14
CA SER A 21 13.30 1.10 -40.51
C SER A 21 13.51 1.94 -39.24
N SER A 22 12.99 3.16 -39.15
CA SER A 22 13.11 3.99 -37.93
C SER A 22 12.19 3.49 -36.81
N ALA A 23 10.98 3.04 -37.15
CA ALA A 23 10.03 2.47 -36.17
C ALA A 23 10.55 1.18 -35.50
N HIS A 24 11.40 0.40 -36.19
CA HIS A 24 12.01 -0.81 -35.62
C HIS A 24 13.20 -0.55 -34.68
N ASP A 25 13.87 0.60 -34.78
CA ASP A 25 15.02 0.94 -33.93
C ASP A 25 14.57 1.53 -32.57
N ASP A 26 13.43 2.23 -32.55
CA ASP A 26 12.84 2.85 -31.33
C ASP A 26 12.34 1.85 -30.28
N LEU A 27 12.31 0.55 -30.58
CA LEU A 27 11.97 -0.50 -29.62
C LEU A 27 13.19 -1.17 -29.01
N VAL A 28 14.40 -0.88 -29.49
CA VAL A 28 15.65 -1.39 -28.90
C VAL A 28 16.29 -0.30 -28.05
N VAL A 29 16.50 -0.58 -26.77
CA VAL A 29 17.12 0.36 -25.82
C VAL A 29 18.39 -0.27 -25.26
N LEU A 30 19.50 0.48 -25.31
CA LEU A 30 20.76 0.08 -24.68
C LEU A 30 20.75 0.52 -23.21
N THR A 31 20.73 -0.45 -22.31
CA THR A 31 20.93 -0.23 -20.86
C THR A 31 22.41 -0.45 -20.52
N LYS A 32 22.83 -0.12 -19.29
CA LYS A 32 24.18 -0.41 -18.79
C LYS A 32 24.52 -1.91 -18.75
N LYS A 33 23.52 -2.80 -18.72
CA LYS A 33 23.71 -4.26 -18.63
C LYS A 33 23.56 -4.98 -19.97
N GLY A 34 22.94 -4.34 -20.95
CA GLY A 34 22.72 -4.93 -22.27
C GLY A 34 21.54 -4.28 -23.00
N ARG A 35 21.29 -4.72 -24.23
CA ARG A 35 20.17 -4.22 -25.03
C ARG A 35 18.88 -4.95 -24.65
N VAL A 36 17.78 -4.22 -24.58
CA VAL A 36 16.42 -4.76 -24.41
C VAL A 36 15.57 -4.39 -25.61
N ARG A 37 14.62 -5.25 -25.97
CA ARG A 37 13.61 -4.99 -27.01
C ARG A 37 12.21 -5.00 -26.39
N GLY A 38 11.51 -3.88 -26.52
CA GLY A 38 10.12 -3.74 -26.10
C GLY A 38 9.13 -4.16 -27.19
N LEU A 39 7.85 -3.87 -26.95
CA LEU A 39 6.78 -4.02 -27.92
C LEU A 39 5.93 -2.74 -28.01
N PRO A 40 5.33 -2.45 -29.17
CA PRO A 40 4.29 -1.45 -29.29
C PRO A 40 3.02 -1.93 -28.57
N VAL A 41 2.35 -1.04 -27.83
CA VAL A 41 1.08 -1.33 -27.15
C VAL A 41 0.08 -0.22 -27.44
N SER A 42 -1.03 -0.57 -28.09
CA SER A 42 -2.09 0.38 -28.41
C SER A 42 -2.84 0.86 -27.17
N VAL A 43 -3.26 2.13 -27.23
CA VAL A 43 -4.03 2.84 -26.22
C VAL A 43 -4.96 3.84 -26.93
N PRO A 44 -6.13 4.20 -26.38
CA PRO A 44 -7.00 5.18 -27.03
C PRO A 44 -6.27 6.50 -27.29
N GLY A 45 -6.16 6.90 -28.56
CA GLY A 45 -5.46 8.12 -28.98
C GLY A 45 -4.03 7.92 -29.47
N GLY A 46 -3.47 6.70 -29.44
CA GLY A 46 -2.16 6.40 -30.01
C GLY A 46 -1.54 5.10 -29.50
N GLU A 47 -0.24 5.15 -29.19
CA GLU A 47 0.55 3.99 -28.80
C GLU A 47 1.57 4.37 -27.72
N VAL A 48 2.04 3.37 -26.97
CA VAL A 48 3.24 3.44 -26.12
C VAL A 48 4.18 2.30 -26.45
N SER A 49 5.47 2.48 -26.17
CA SER A 49 6.40 1.35 -26.12
C SER A 49 6.42 0.78 -24.72
N ALA A 50 6.17 -0.52 -24.60
CA ALA A 50 6.27 -1.24 -23.34
C ALA A 50 7.50 -2.16 -23.34
N PHE A 51 8.22 -2.17 -22.23
CA PHE A 51 9.33 -3.07 -21.96
C PHE A 51 9.00 -3.83 -20.69
N LEU A 52 8.54 -5.06 -20.84
CA LEU A 52 7.99 -5.89 -19.78
C LEU A 52 9.01 -6.97 -19.38
N GLY A 53 9.28 -7.10 -18.09
CA GLY A 53 10.19 -8.13 -17.58
C GLY A 53 11.69 -7.83 -17.78
N ILE A 54 12.15 -6.60 -17.50
CA ILE A 54 13.58 -6.27 -17.47
C ILE A 54 14.21 -6.74 -16.15
N PRO A 55 15.25 -7.59 -16.14
CA PRO A 55 15.91 -8.03 -14.91
C PRO A 55 16.78 -6.94 -14.30
N TYR A 56 16.45 -6.48 -13.09
CA TYR A 56 17.28 -5.51 -12.37
C TYR A 56 18.21 -6.19 -11.34
N ALA A 57 17.93 -7.44 -10.97
CA ALA A 57 18.73 -8.22 -10.03
C ALA A 57 19.06 -9.62 -10.58
N GLU A 58 20.07 -10.27 -10.00
CA GLU A 58 20.22 -11.72 -10.12
C GLU A 58 19.05 -12.45 -9.43
N PRO A 59 18.61 -13.60 -9.96
CA PRO A 59 17.58 -14.40 -9.33
C PRO A 59 17.99 -14.78 -7.89
N PRO A 60 17.19 -14.47 -6.85
CA PRO A 60 17.52 -14.72 -5.44
C PRO A 60 17.32 -16.20 -5.06
N LEU A 61 17.86 -17.12 -5.86
CA LEU A 61 17.71 -18.55 -5.74
C LEU A 61 18.77 -19.17 -4.83
N ARG A 62 18.45 -20.31 -4.23
CA ARG A 62 19.41 -21.16 -3.47
C ARG A 62 20.15 -20.34 -2.39
N SER A 63 21.46 -20.17 -2.54
CA SER A 63 22.30 -19.43 -1.59
C SER A 63 21.99 -17.94 -1.52
N LEU A 64 21.34 -17.37 -2.54
CA LEU A 64 20.88 -15.97 -2.54
C LEU A 64 19.51 -15.79 -1.87
N ARG A 65 18.78 -16.88 -1.58
CA ARG A 65 17.51 -16.79 -0.85
C ARG A 65 17.76 -16.15 0.52
N PHE A 66 16.89 -15.19 0.86
CA PHE A 66 16.93 -14.32 2.05
C PHE A 66 18.11 -13.34 2.12
N LYS A 67 19.02 -13.32 1.14
CA LYS A 67 20.14 -12.36 1.11
C LYS A 67 19.74 -11.08 0.39
N ARG A 68 20.57 -10.04 0.53
CA ARG A 68 20.45 -8.81 -0.27
C ARG A 68 20.44 -9.14 -1.75
N PRO A 69 19.65 -8.40 -2.57
CA PRO A 69 19.68 -8.59 -4.00
C PRO A 69 21.03 -8.18 -4.56
N VAL A 70 21.45 -8.89 -5.60
CA VAL A 70 22.67 -8.61 -6.34
C VAL A 70 22.27 -7.98 -7.69
N PRO A 71 22.90 -6.91 -8.17
CA PRO A 71 22.59 -6.33 -9.48
C PRO A 71 22.68 -7.38 -10.59
N SER A 72 21.76 -7.33 -11.57
CA SER A 72 21.77 -8.29 -12.67
C SER A 72 23.12 -8.31 -13.42
N LYS A 73 23.49 -9.51 -13.88
CA LYS A 73 24.66 -9.68 -14.75
C LYS A 73 24.40 -9.04 -16.10
N ALA A 74 25.46 -8.55 -16.74
CA ALA A 74 25.35 -8.12 -18.12
C ALA A 74 25.06 -9.31 -19.03
N TRP A 75 24.28 -9.08 -20.09
CA TRP A 75 23.97 -10.08 -21.11
C TRP A 75 24.49 -9.64 -22.48
N GLN A 76 24.69 -10.63 -23.36
CA GLN A 76 25.07 -10.41 -24.76
C GLN A 76 23.83 -10.46 -25.64
N GLY A 77 23.85 -9.72 -26.75
CA GLY A 77 22.72 -9.64 -27.68
C GLY A 77 21.60 -8.71 -27.19
N VAL A 78 20.38 -8.97 -27.67
CA VAL A 78 19.17 -8.19 -27.35
C VAL A 78 18.22 -9.10 -26.56
N LEU A 79 17.84 -8.67 -25.37
CA LEU A 79 16.88 -9.38 -24.51
C LEU A 79 15.45 -8.98 -24.91
N GLU A 80 14.60 -9.96 -25.21
CA GLU A 80 13.18 -9.73 -25.48
C GLU A 80 12.44 -9.42 -24.17
N THR A 81 11.90 -8.22 -24.06
CA THR A 81 11.16 -7.72 -22.89
C THR A 81 9.73 -7.41 -23.29
N THR A 82 9.04 -8.44 -23.81
CA THR A 82 7.70 -8.30 -24.42
C THR A 82 6.59 -8.96 -23.60
N ARG A 83 6.93 -9.54 -22.44
CA ARG A 83 6.00 -10.24 -21.54
C ARG A 83 6.35 -9.95 -20.09
N PHE A 84 5.33 -9.87 -19.24
CA PHE A 84 5.56 -9.76 -17.81
C PHE A 84 6.34 -10.95 -17.27
N SER A 85 7.19 -10.69 -16.28
CA SER A 85 7.86 -11.74 -15.51
C SER A 85 6.88 -12.48 -14.59
N PRO A 86 7.26 -13.64 -14.05
CA PRO A 86 6.57 -14.26 -12.93
C PRO A 86 6.38 -13.29 -11.75
N ALA A 87 5.29 -13.47 -11.01
CA ALA A 87 5.11 -12.86 -9.69
C ALA A 87 6.08 -13.50 -8.68
N CYS A 88 6.41 -12.77 -7.62
CA CYS A 88 7.10 -13.37 -6.48
C CYS A 88 6.18 -14.37 -5.77
N PHE A 89 6.74 -15.43 -5.20
CA PHE A 89 5.98 -16.38 -4.39
C PHE A 89 5.24 -15.66 -3.25
N GLN A 90 3.94 -15.98 -3.15
CA GLN A 90 2.98 -15.39 -2.23
C GLN A 90 1.77 -16.33 -2.10
N PRO A 91 0.97 -16.21 -1.03
CA PRO A 91 -0.31 -16.92 -0.97
C PRO A 91 -1.27 -16.39 -2.06
N VAL A 92 -2.18 -17.25 -2.50
CA VAL A 92 -3.29 -16.89 -3.40
C VAL A 92 -4.55 -16.80 -2.56
N ASP A 93 -5.32 -15.72 -2.68
CA ASP A 93 -6.58 -15.59 -1.98
C ASP A 93 -7.65 -16.43 -2.67
N THR A 94 -8.08 -17.49 -1.99
CA THR A 94 -9.14 -18.40 -2.43
C THR A 94 -10.36 -18.32 -1.51
N SER A 95 -10.52 -17.25 -0.73
CA SER A 95 -11.61 -17.08 0.23
C SER A 95 -12.97 -16.96 -0.47
N PHE A 96 -12.97 -16.41 -1.68
CA PHE A 96 -14.16 -16.21 -2.51
C PHE A 96 -13.90 -16.65 -3.96
N PRO A 97 -13.85 -17.97 -4.24
CA PRO A 97 -13.51 -18.48 -5.57
C PRO A 97 -14.49 -17.99 -6.65
N GLY A 98 -13.97 -17.53 -7.78
CA GLY A 98 -14.73 -16.98 -8.91
C GLY A 98 -15.21 -15.54 -8.71
N PHE A 99 -14.92 -14.91 -7.57
CA PHE A 99 -15.33 -13.53 -7.33
C PHE A 99 -14.27 -12.55 -7.82
N LEU A 100 -14.61 -11.81 -8.87
CA LEU A 100 -13.71 -10.87 -9.56
C LEU A 100 -13.05 -9.86 -8.60
N GLY A 101 -13.78 -9.37 -7.60
CA GLY A 101 -13.28 -8.36 -6.66
C GLY A 101 -12.08 -8.83 -5.83
N VAL A 102 -11.89 -10.14 -5.71
CA VAL A 102 -10.75 -10.78 -5.02
C VAL A 102 -9.71 -11.24 -6.03
N GLU A 103 -10.15 -11.95 -7.07
CA GLU A 103 -9.25 -12.53 -8.06
C GLU A 103 -8.46 -11.48 -8.85
N MET A 104 -8.98 -10.25 -8.99
CA MET A 104 -8.26 -9.16 -9.65
C MET A 104 -6.95 -8.76 -8.93
N TRP A 105 -6.79 -9.12 -7.66
CA TRP A 105 -5.59 -8.85 -6.85
C TRP A 105 -4.65 -10.07 -6.76
N ASN A 106 -5.10 -11.25 -7.20
CA ASN A 106 -4.29 -12.45 -7.22
C ASN A 106 -3.26 -12.42 -8.36
N PRO A 107 -2.12 -13.14 -8.22
CA PRO A 107 -1.15 -13.27 -9.29
C PRO A 107 -1.77 -13.78 -10.60
N ASN A 108 -1.68 -12.98 -11.67
CA ASN A 108 -2.17 -13.33 -13.01
C ASN A 108 -1.06 -13.91 -13.93
N MET A 109 0.14 -14.06 -13.40
CA MET A 109 1.28 -14.75 -14.00
C MET A 109 1.70 -15.90 -13.08
N GLY A 110 2.52 -16.84 -13.57
CA GLY A 110 3.11 -17.87 -12.72
C GLY A 110 3.93 -17.24 -11.57
N MET A 111 4.15 -18.00 -10.49
CA MET A 111 5.00 -17.57 -9.38
C MET A 111 6.39 -18.20 -9.47
N SER A 112 7.42 -17.42 -9.14
CA SER A 112 8.82 -17.86 -9.08
C SER A 112 9.58 -17.08 -8.01
N GLU A 113 10.67 -17.64 -7.51
CA GLU A 113 11.66 -16.86 -6.74
C GLU A 113 12.53 -16.00 -7.66
N ASP A 114 12.67 -16.41 -8.92
CA ASP A 114 13.19 -15.55 -9.99
C ASP A 114 12.09 -14.58 -10.43
N CYS A 115 11.88 -13.54 -9.62
CA CYS A 115 10.80 -12.56 -9.79
C CYS A 115 11.27 -11.10 -9.79
N LEU A 116 12.57 -10.82 -9.64
CA LEU A 116 13.12 -9.46 -9.50
C LEU A 116 13.29 -8.74 -10.84
N TYR A 117 12.16 -8.37 -11.44
CA TYR A 117 12.05 -7.67 -12.71
C TYR A 117 11.26 -6.37 -12.55
N LEU A 118 11.45 -5.48 -13.51
CA LEU A 118 10.68 -4.24 -13.66
C LEU A 118 10.11 -4.10 -15.06
N ASN A 119 9.11 -3.24 -15.20
CA ASN A 119 8.45 -2.93 -16.45
C ASN A 119 8.53 -1.43 -16.71
N VAL A 120 8.61 -1.00 -17.98
CA VAL A 120 8.68 0.41 -18.38
C VAL A 120 7.69 0.67 -19.51
N TRP A 121 6.84 1.69 -19.35
CA TRP A 121 5.99 2.23 -20.42
C TRP A 121 6.48 3.61 -20.80
N VAL A 122 6.70 3.81 -22.10
CA VAL A 122 7.28 5.02 -22.69
C VAL A 122 6.29 5.60 -23.69
N PRO A 123 5.91 6.88 -23.58
CA PRO A 123 5.01 7.50 -24.56
C PRO A 123 5.69 7.62 -25.92
N GLN A 124 4.89 7.62 -26.99
CA GLN A 124 5.37 7.79 -28.36
C GLN A 124 4.95 9.14 -28.96
N PRO A 125 5.84 9.87 -29.66
CA PRO A 125 7.26 9.56 -29.88
C PRO A 125 8.07 9.56 -28.56
N ARG A 126 9.16 8.77 -28.50
CA ARG A 126 10.00 8.66 -27.29
C ARG A 126 10.39 10.07 -26.80
N PRO A 127 10.09 10.42 -25.54
CA PRO A 127 10.33 11.76 -25.04
C PRO A 127 11.82 11.99 -24.75
N HIS A 128 12.17 13.26 -24.52
CA HIS A 128 13.47 13.65 -23.97
C HIS A 128 13.26 14.18 -22.54
N LEU A 129 13.85 13.50 -21.55
CA LEU A 129 13.80 13.88 -20.12
C LEU A 129 12.36 14.10 -19.60
N ALA A 130 11.46 13.16 -19.86
CA ALA A 130 10.11 13.17 -19.28
C ALA A 130 10.12 12.79 -17.79
N PRO A 131 9.19 13.33 -16.97
CA PRO A 131 9.03 12.87 -15.60
C PRO A 131 8.83 11.35 -15.51
N VAL A 132 9.46 10.73 -14.52
CA VAL A 132 9.41 9.29 -14.28
C VAL A 132 8.54 9.02 -13.07
N MET A 133 7.57 8.13 -13.20
CA MET A 133 6.72 7.68 -12.10
C MET A 133 6.97 6.19 -11.84
N VAL A 134 7.46 5.84 -10.64
CA VAL A 134 7.82 4.46 -10.28
C VAL A 134 6.78 3.90 -9.30
N TRP A 135 6.01 2.91 -9.76
CA TRP A 135 4.99 2.21 -9.01
C TRP A 135 5.59 1.17 -8.08
N ILE A 136 5.22 1.23 -6.81
CA ILE A 136 5.48 0.20 -5.80
C ILE A 136 4.12 -0.34 -5.33
N TYR A 137 3.83 -1.60 -5.64
CA TYR A 137 2.53 -2.20 -5.31
C TYR A 137 2.37 -2.49 -3.81
N GLY A 138 1.11 -2.53 -3.37
CA GLY A 138 0.66 -2.86 -2.01
C GLY A 138 0.62 -4.36 -1.69
N GLY A 139 -0.41 -4.82 -0.96
CA GLY A 139 -0.55 -6.24 -0.59
C GLY A 139 0.09 -6.64 0.73
N GLY A 140 0.21 -5.69 1.68
CA GLY A 140 0.64 -6.00 3.06
C GLY A 140 2.02 -6.66 3.15
N PHE A 141 2.95 -6.32 2.25
CA PHE A 141 4.27 -6.98 2.11
C PHE A 141 4.20 -8.51 1.92
N THR A 142 3.02 -9.05 1.64
CA THR A 142 2.72 -10.48 1.67
C THR A 142 2.27 -10.99 0.30
N THR A 143 1.49 -10.18 -0.41
CA THR A 143 0.99 -10.40 -1.77
C THR A 143 1.28 -9.17 -2.65
N GLY A 144 0.93 -9.26 -3.93
CA GLY A 144 1.11 -8.22 -4.94
C GLY A 144 2.03 -8.63 -6.08
N THR A 145 1.77 -8.08 -7.26
CA THR A 145 2.61 -8.24 -8.45
C THR A 145 2.42 -7.04 -9.39
N THR A 146 3.45 -6.70 -10.16
CA THR A 146 3.37 -5.62 -11.16
C THR A 146 2.53 -5.96 -12.39
N SER A 147 2.27 -7.24 -12.62
CA SER A 147 1.59 -7.75 -13.82
C SER A 147 0.08 -7.60 -13.80
N LEU A 148 -0.52 -7.18 -12.67
CA LEU A 148 -1.97 -7.01 -12.57
C LEU A 148 -2.46 -6.01 -13.62
N SER A 149 -3.58 -6.32 -14.28
CA SER A 149 -4.24 -5.40 -15.21
C SER A 149 -4.55 -4.05 -14.57
N MET A 150 -4.65 -4.03 -13.24
CA MET A 150 -4.89 -2.85 -12.43
C MET A 150 -3.76 -1.82 -12.49
N TYR A 151 -2.54 -2.27 -12.80
CA TYR A 151 -1.32 -1.47 -12.79
C TYR A 151 -0.76 -1.26 -14.20
N ASP A 152 -1.61 -1.39 -15.22
CA ASP A 152 -1.21 -1.19 -16.61
C ASP A 152 -0.85 0.28 -16.87
N GLY A 153 0.45 0.56 -16.91
CA GLY A 153 0.99 1.91 -17.03
C GLY A 153 0.72 2.60 -18.38
N ARG A 154 0.14 1.91 -19.37
CA ARG A 154 0.00 2.46 -20.74
C ARG A 154 -0.86 3.71 -20.79
N PHE A 155 -1.97 3.76 -20.04
CA PHE A 155 -2.93 4.87 -20.12
C PHE A 155 -2.35 6.12 -19.47
N LEU A 156 -1.75 5.97 -18.29
CA LEU A 156 -1.07 7.07 -17.60
C LEU A 156 0.12 7.60 -18.42
N SER A 157 0.95 6.70 -18.96
CA SER A 157 2.10 7.07 -19.77
C SER A 157 1.70 7.86 -21.00
N HIS A 158 0.74 7.35 -21.78
CA HIS A 158 0.26 8.00 -23.00
C HIS A 158 -0.45 9.33 -22.72
N THR A 159 -1.39 9.34 -21.77
CA THR A 159 -2.26 10.50 -21.54
C THR A 159 -1.49 11.70 -20.99
N GLU A 160 -0.49 11.45 -20.13
CA GLU A 160 0.21 12.52 -19.42
C GLU A 160 1.66 12.75 -19.86
N GLY A 161 2.13 11.98 -20.85
CA GLY A 161 3.49 12.12 -21.40
C GLY A 161 4.56 11.86 -20.34
N VAL A 162 4.39 10.83 -19.53
CA VAL A 162 5.31 10.41 -18.47
C VAL A 162 5.85 9.01 -18.73
N VAL A 163 7.06 8.73 -18.26
CA VAL A 163 7.58 7.36 -18.24
C VAL A 163 7.09 6.67 -16.98
N VAL A 164 6.37 5.57 -17.13
CA VAL A 164 5.86 4.78 -15.99
C VAL A 164 6.74 3.56 -15.82
N VAL A 165 7.19 3.31 -14.60
CA VAL A 165 7.96 2.13 -14.22
C VAL A 165 7.19 1.37 -13.14
N SER A 166 7.22 0.04 -13.15
CA SER A 166 6.73 -0.77 -12.02
C SER A 166 7.73 -1.87 -11.71
N MET A 167 7.91 -2.23 -10.42
CA MET A 167 8.89 -3.24 -10.01
C MET A 167 8.30 -4.33 -9.10
N ASN A 168 8.76 -5.56 -9.29
CA ASN A 168 8.56 -6.64 -8.32
C ASN A 168 9.58 -6.53 -7.18
N TYR A 169 9.19 -6.96 -5.98
CA TYR A 169 10.07 -7.11 -4.82
C TYR A 169 9.64 -8.34 -4.00
N ARG A 170 10.59 -8.99 -3.29
CA ARG A 170 10.27 -10.18 -2.49
C ARG A 170 9.30 -9.87 -1.35
N LEU A 171 8.41 -10.82 -1.10
CA LEU A 171 7.31 -10.73 -0.14
C LEU A 171 7.44 -11.75 1.00
N GLY A 172 6.66 -11.55 2.06
CA GLY A 172 6.54 -12.45 3.21
C GLY A 172 7.91 -12.87 3.77
N PRO A 173 8.07 -14.14 4.18
CA PRO A 173 9.35 -14.60 4.71
C PRO A 173 10.48 -14.60 3.65
N LEU A 174 10.19 -14.63 2.35
CA LEU A 174 11.24 -14.57 1.33
C LEU A 174 11.90 -13.18 1.25
N GLY A 175 11.15 -12.12 1.59
CA GLY A 175 11.62 -10.73 1.59
C GLY A 175 11.95 -10.16 2.97
N PHE A 176 11.42 -10.70 4.05
CA PHE A 176 11.41 -10.03 5.35
C PHE A 176 11.77 -10.92 6.56
N LEU A 177 12.27 -12.14 6.32
CA LEU A 177 12.79 -13.03 7.38
C LEU A 177 13.99 -12.42 8.11
N VAL A 178 14.06 -12.65 9.42
CA VAL A 178 15.17 -12.24 10.29
C VAL A 178 15.76 -13.47 10.94
N LEU A 179 17.07 -13.66 10.89
CA LEU A 179 17.79 -14.70 11.63
C LEU A 179 18.82 -14.04 12.55
N GLN A 180 18.61 -14.12 13.87
CA GLN A 180 19.53 -13.55 14.83
C GLN A 180 20.91 -14.23 14.72
N GLY A 181 21.97 -13.43 14.61
CA GLY A 181 23.34 -13.92 14.41
C GLY A 181 23.72 -14.15 12.94
N SER A 182 22.79 -14.05 11.99
CA SER A 182 23.12 -14.02 10.56
C SER A 182 23.48 -12.59 10.13
N ALA A 183 24.65 -12.43 9.50
CA ALA A 183 25.03 -11.16 8.90
C ALA A 183 24.22 -10.86 7.62
N ASP A 184 23.71 -11.90 6.96
CA ASP A 184 23.08 -11.81 5.65
C ASP A 184 21.54 -11.73 5.72
N VAL A 185 20.92 -12.27 6.77
CA VAL A 185 19.46 -12.40 6.90
C VAL A 185 18.94 -11.54 8.05
N ARG A 186 18.95 -10.21 7.82
CA ARG A 186 18.60 -9.20 8.84
C ARG A 186 17.21 -8.57 8.67
N GLY A 187 16.37 -9.13 7.79
CA GLY A 187 15.10 -8.53 7.38
C GLY A 187 15.26 -7.51 6.24
N ASN A 188 14.14 -6.92 5.81
CA ASN A 188 14.08 -5.82 4.83
C ASN A 188 14.61 -6.12 3.42
N MET A 189 14.84 -7.38 3.03
CA MET A 189 15.35 -7.72 1.71
C MET A 189 14.41 -7.29 0.59
N GLY A 190 13.09 -7.32 0.81
CA GLY A 190 12.11 -6.73 -0.11
C GLY A 190 12.29 -5.21 -0.29
N LEU A 191 12.70 -4.47 0.75
CA LEU A 191 13.03 -3.04 0.61
C LEU A 191 14.37 -2.82 -0.11
N PHE A 192 15.35 -3.71 0.08
CA PHE A 192 16.60 -3.67 -0.68
C PHE A 192 16.37 -4.03 -2.16
N ASP A 193 15.44 -4.92 -2.47
CA ASP A 193 14.99 -5.20 -3.85
C ASP A 193 14.48 -3.92 -4.50
N GLN A 194 13.60 -3.21 -3.79
CA GLN A 194 13.08 -1.93 -4.27
C GLN A 194 14.20 -0.89 -4.48
N ARG A 195 15.11 -0.74 -3.50
CA ARG A 195 16.24 0.19 -3.62
C ARG A 195 17.13 -0.15 -4.83
N LEU A 196 17.37 -1.43 -5.11
CA LEU A 196 18.17 -1.85 -6.26
C LEU A 196 17.47 -1.55 -7.59
N ALA A 197 16.15 -1.75 -7.68
CA ALA A 197 15.40 -1.35 -8.86
C ALA A 197 15.34 0.18 -9.03
N LEU A 198 15.29 0.96 -7.95
CA LEU A 198 15.43 2.42 -8.02
C LEU A 198 16.83 2.85 -8.49
N GLN A 199 17.88 2.15 -8.06
CA GLN A 199 19.23 2.32 -8.59
C GLN A 199 19.28 2.02 -10.10
N TRP A 200 18.61 0.96 -10.55
CA TRP A 200 18.49 0.66 -11.97
C TRP A 200 17.80 1.80 -12.73
N VAL A 201 16.70 2.36 -12.20
CA VAL A 201 16.01 3.51 -12.81
C VAL A 201 16.96 4.70 -12.93
N ALA A 202 17.63 5.08 -11.84
CA ALA A 202 18.57 6.19 -11.82
C ALA A 202 19.72 6.03 -12.85
N GLU A 203 20.10 4.78 -13.15
CA GLU A 203 21.20 4.48 -14.06
C GLU A 203 20.81 4.31 -15.53
N ASN A 204 19.54 4.02 -15.84
CA ASN A 204 19.13 3.56 -17.16
C ASN A 204 17.93 4.31 -17.76
N ILE A 205 17.10 4.98 -16.95
CA ILE A 205 15.81 5.50 -17.44
C ILE A 205 15.93 6.60 -18.50
N GLU A 206 17.07 7.30 -18.54
CA GLU A 206 17.39 8.28 -19.57
C GLU A 206 17.40 7.67 -20.98
N ALA A 207 17.88 6.42 -21.12
CA ALA A 207 17.88 5.72 -22.40
C ALA A 207 16.45 5.43 -22.92
N PHE A 208 15.46 5.42 -22.02
CA PHE A 208 14.04 5.28 -22.32
C PHE A 208 13.33 6.63 -22.50
N GLY A 209 14.07 7.75 -22.40
CA GLY A 209 13.51 9.11 -22.52
C GLY A 209 13.03 9.72 -21.20
N GLY A 210 13.22 9.04 -20.06
CA GLY A 210 12.87 9.55 -18.73
C GLY A 210 13.98 10.43 -18.12
N ASP A 211 13.62 11.36 -17.26
CA ASP A 211 14.56 12.18 -16.51
C ASP A 211 14.93 11.51 -15.17
N PRO A 212 16.18 11.03 -14.98
CA PRO A 212 16.60 10.44 -13.71
C PRO A 212 16.62 11.45 -12.55
N GLN A 213 16.54 12.76 -12.81
CA GLN A 213 16.44 13.82 -11.80
C GLN A 213 14.99 14.18 -11.44
N SER A 214 14.00 13.65 -12.16
CA SER A 214 12.57 13.89 -11.94
C SER A 214 11.82 12.58 -11.74
N VAL A 215 12.28 11.82 -10.74
CA VAL A 215 11.69 10.53 -10.34
C VAL A 215 10.71 10.73 -9.19
N THR A 216 9.47 10.28 -9.38
CA THR A 216 8.42 10.28 -8.36
C THR A 216 8.06 8.84 -8.02
N LEU A 217 8.22 8.47 -6.74
CA LEU A 217 7.71 7.19 -6.25
C LEU A 217 6.21 7.33 -6.01
N PHE A 218 5.41 6.37 -6.46
CA PHE A 218 3.99 6.31 -6.11
C PHE A 218 3.58 4.88 -5.80
N GLY A 219 2.71 4.72 -4.81
CA GLY A 219 2.39 3.40 -4.28
C GLY A 219 1.19 3.48 -3.37
N GLU A 220 0.54 2.34 -3.19
CA GLU A 220 -0.67 2.20 -2.41
C GLU A 220 -0.49 1.16 -1.29
N SER A 221 -1.16 1.36 -0.15
CA SER A 221 -1.12 0.44 1.00
C SER A 221 0.32 0.17 1.47
N ALA A 222 0.76 -1.09 1.51
CA ALA A 222 2.13 -1.46 1.82
C ALA A 222 3.17 -0.84 0.87
N GLY A 223 2.81 -0.53 -0.38
CA GLY A 223 3.63 0.21 -1.33
C GLY A 223 3.83 1.66 -0.90
N ALA A 224 2.79 2.32 -0.40
CA ALA A 224 2.89 3.64 0.22
C ALA A 224 3.74 3.59 1.50
N GLY A 225 3.57 2.54 2.33
CA GLY A 225 4.44 2.26 3.47
C GLY A 225 5.91 2.10 3.07
N ALA A 226 6.19 1.34 2.01
CA ALA A 226 7.52 1.16 1.44
C ALA A 226 8.16 2.48 1.00
N ILE A 227 7.39 3.35 0.34
CA ILE A 227 7.83 4.70 -0.05
C ILE A 227 8.19 5.53 1.18
N GLY A 228 7.38 5.46 2.24
CA GLY A 228 7.75 6.10 3.50
C GLY A 228 9.05 5.54 4.09
N PHE A 229 9.32 4.24 3.97
CA PHE A 229 10.60 3.68 4.40
C PHE A 229 11.77 4.19 3.54
N HIS A 230 11.57 4.41 2.24
CA HIS A 230 12.56 5.09 1.39
C HIS A 230 12.77 6.57 1.77
N LEU A 231 11.75 7.28 2.26
CA LEU A 231 11.88 8.63 2.82
C LEU A 231 12.72 8.62 4.12
N LEU A 232 12.60 7.58 4.95
CA LEU A 232 13.40 7.44 6.18
C LEU A 232 14.84 6.94 5.93
N SER A 233 15.02 6.12 4.90
CA SER A 233 16.28 5.47 4.56
C SER A 233 17.24 6.42 3.82
N GLN A 234 18.30 6.89 4.48
CA GLN A 234 19.32 7.75 3.87
C GLN A 234 19.90 7.17 2.56
N GLY A 235 20.14 5.85 2.50
CA GLY A 235 20.65 5.16 1.31
C GLY A 235 19.70 5.17 0.09
N SER A 236 18.47 5.68 0.23
CA SER A 236 17.50 5.80 -0.86
C SER A 236 17.29 7.25 -1.32
N HIS A 237 17.77 8.24 -0.56
CA HIS A 237 17.37 9.65 -0.75
C HIS A 237 17.74 10.24 -2.11
N ASN A 238 18.84 9.77 -2.72
CA ASN A 238 19.31 10.27 -4.01
C ASN A 238 18.70 9.54 -5.20
N LEU A 239 17.82 8.56 -4.97
CA LEU A 239 17.22 7.74 -6.03
C LEU A 239 15.85 8.26 -6.49
N PHE A 240 15.32 9.28 -5.82
CA PHE A 240 14.04 9.89 -6.16
C PHE A 240 13.93 11.33 -5.67
N THR A 241 13.00 12.07 -6.28
CA THR A 241 12.79 13.50 -6.05
C THR A 241 11.52 13.74 -5.22
N ARG A 242 10.42 13.04 -5.55
CA ARG A 242 9.09 13.23 -4.96
C ARG A 242 8.44 11.92 -4.60
N ALA A 243 7.40 11.98 -3.77
CA ALA A 243 6.67 10.79 -3.35
C ALA A 243 5.15 11.02 -3.31
N ILE A 244 4.41 9.99 -3.72
CA ILE A 244 2.96 9.90 -3.62
C ILE A 244 2.64 8.67 -2.77
N LEU A 245 1.93 8.87 -1.67
CA LEU A 245 1.56 7.80 -0.74
C LEU A 245 0.03 7.70 -0.67
N GLN A 246 -0.50 6.61 -1.21
CA GLN A 246 -1.93 6.35 -1.26
C GLN A 246 -2.29 5.35 -0.17
N SER A 247 -3.14 5.74 0.78
CA SER A 247 -3.75 4.80 1.73
C SER A 247 -2.73 3.99 2.57
N GLY A 248 -1.56 4.55 2.87
CA GLY A 248 -0.53 3.88 3.69
C GLY A 248 0.60 4.80 4.13
N SER A 249 1.12 4.57 5.33
CA SER A 249 2.20 5.37 5.94
C SER A 249 3.06 4.52 6.87
N VAL A 250 4.31 4.93 7.09
CA VAL A 250 5.30 4.15 7.88
C VAL A 250 5.02 4.05 9.37
N ASN A 251 4.18 4.93 9.90
CA ASN A 251 3.74 4.92 11.29
C ASN A 251 2.42 4.16 11.49
N ALA A 252 1.88 3.51 10.44
CA ALA A 252 0.73 2.63 10.60
C ALA A 252 1.11 1.41 11.47
N PRO A 253 0.20 0.92 12.33
CA PRO A 253 0.52 -0.15 13.29
C PRO A 253 0.84 -1.50 12.65
N TRP A 254 0.46 -1.72 11.37
CA TRP A 254 0.82 -2.91 10.60
C TRP A 254 2.19 -2.80 9.92
N ALA A 255 2.78 -1.61 9.78
CA ALA A 255 3.89 -1.34 8.86
C ALA A 255 5.25 -1.89 9.34
N ILE A 256 5.45 -2.07 10.64
CA ILE A 256 6.73 -2.48 11.22
C ILE A 256 6.53 -3.36 12.46
N VAL A 257 7.48 -4.25 12.72
CA VAL A 257 7.59 -4.96 14.01
C VAL A 257 8.99 -4.77 14.63
N PRO A 258 9.11 -4.79 15.97
CA PRO A 258 10.40 -4.76 16.64
C PRO A 258 11.30 -5.95 16.25
N PRO A 259 12.63 -5.80 16.25
CA PRO A 259 13.55 -6.87 15.83
C PRO A 259 13.37 -8.20 16.57
N GLN A 260 13.08 -8.14 17.87
CA GLN A 260 12.84 -9.34 18.67
C GLN A 260 11.58 -10.09 18.22
N GLU A 261 10.53 -9.38 17.87
CA GLU A 261 9.29 -10.00 17.38
C GLU A 261 9.47 -10.57 15.97
N ALA A 262 10.19 -9.86 15.07
CA ALA A 262 10.55 -10.38 13.76
C ALA A 262 11.33 -11.70 13.86
N TRP A 263 12.27 -11.77 14.82
CA TRP A 263 13.02 -12.99 15.12
C TRP A 263 12.13 -14.10 15.68
N ASN A 264 11.27 -13.80 16.65
CA ASN A 264 10.33 -14.78 17.22
C ASN A 264 9.46 -15.43 16.14
N ARG A 265 8.96 -14.63 15.19
CA ARG A 265 8.15 -15.12 14.06
C ARG A 265 8.95 -15.99 13.10
N SER A 266 10.21 -15.63 12.86
CA SER A 266 11.14 -16.42 12.02
C SER A 266 11.47 -17.77 12.66
N LEU A 267 11.71 -17.79 13.98
CA LEU A 267 11.88 -19.02 14.76
C LEU A 267 10.64 -19.91 14.72
N GLU A 268 9.46 -19.31 14.88
CA GLU A 268 8.20 -20.04 14.85
C GLU A 268 7.95 -20.65 13.46
N LEU A 269 8.20 -19.90 12.38
CA LEU A 269 8.12 -20.44 11.03
C LEU A 269 9.08 -21.63 10.83
N ALA A 270 10.32 -21.51 11.30
CA ALA A 270 11.29 -22.60 11.24
C ALA A 270 10.81 -23.84 12.02
N ARG A 271 10.25 -23.66 13.23
CA ARG A 271 9.68 -24.74 14.03
C ARG A 271 8.53 -25.42 13.30
N LEU A 272 7.62 -24.64 12.74
CA LEU A 272 6.47 -25.13 11.98
C LEU A 272 6.94 -25.99 10.80
N LEU A 273 7.97 -25.53 10.07
CA LEU A 273 8.55 -26.22 8.91
C LEU A 273 9.50 -27.37 9.25
N GLY A 274 9.65 -27.72 10.54
CA GLY A 274 10.51 -28.82 10.97
C GLY A 274 12.01 -28.53 10.85
N CYS A 275 12.41 -27.26 10.76
CA CYS A 275 13.81 -26.87 10.72
C CYS A 275 14.46 -26.90 12.12
N PRO A 276 15.75 -27.30 12.22
CA PRO A 276 16.50 -27.19 13.47
C PRO A 276 16.67 -25.72 13.86
N LEU A 277 16.55 -25.43 15.16
CA LEU A 277 16.65 -24.08 15.72
C LEU A 277 18.07 -23.75 16.22
N ASP A 278 19.08 -24.30 15.54
CA ASP A 278 20.50 -24.06 15.81
C ASP A 278 21.18 -23.41 14.58
N ALA A 279 22.51 -23.46 14.50
CA ALA A 279 23.28 -22.88 13.39
C ALA A 279 22.86 -23.38 11.99
N ARG A 280 22.09 -24.47 11.89
CA ARG A 280 21.59 -25.04 10.63
C ARG A 280 20.26 -24.44 10.16
N ILE A 281 19.61 -23.59 10.97
CA ILE A 281 18.29 -23.01 10.68
C ILE A 281 18.24 -22.34 9.29
N GLU A 282 19.25 -21.53 8.96
CA GLU A 282 19.32 -20.81 7.68
C GLU A 282 19.42 -21.79 6.50
N THR A 283 20.27 -22.80 6.62
CA THR A 283 20.45 -23.82 5.56
C THR A 283 19.18 -24.64 5.37
N CYS A 284 18.50 -25.00 6.46
CA CYS A 284 17.22 -25.71 6.38
C CYS A 284 16.15 -24.86 5.67
N LEU A 285 15.94 -23.61 6.11
CA LEU A 285 14.95 -22.70 5.51
C LEU A 285 15.21 -22.41 4.03
N ARG A 286 16.48 -22.40 3.60
CA ARG A 286 16.84 -22.29 2.17
C ARG A 286 16.44 -23.49 1.32
N ASN A 287 16.26 -24.66 1.94
CA ASN A 287 15.86 -25.88 1.24
C ASN A 287 14.35 -26.14 1.29
N VAL A 288 13.60 -25.40 2.11
CA VAL A 288 12.13 -25.50 2.16
C VAL A 288 11.53 -25.05 0.82
N PRO A 289 10.52 -25.72 0.25
CA PRO A 289 9.80 -25.22 -0.91
C PRO A 289 9.23 -23.81 -0.64
N PRO A 290 9.35 -22.85 -1.58
CA PRO A 290 8.91 -21.46 -1.33
C PRO A 290 7.40 -21.36 -1.05
N ASN A 291 6.58 -22.25 -1.63
CA ASN A 291 5.15 -22.32 -1.36
C ASN A 291 4.85 -22.65 0.12
N ASP A 292 5.63 -23.52 0.74
CA ASP A 292 5.45 -23.90 2.14
C ASP A 292 5.84 -22.76 3.08
N LEU A 293 6.88 -21.98 2.73
CA LEU A 293 7.27 -20.77 3.46
C LEU A 293 6.14 -19.74 3.47
N VAL A 294 5.58 -19.42 2.29
CA VAL A 294 4.58 -18.35 2.18
C VAL A 294 3.21 -18.75 2.68
N ASN A 295 2.79 -20.02 2.55
CA ASN A 295 1.46 -20.43 3.01
C ASN A 295 1.37 -20.57 4.54
N ARG A 296 2.47 -20.94 5.19
CA ARG A 296 2.52 -21.09 6.66
C ARG A 296 2.83 -19.81 7.40
N GLN A 297 3.10 -18.72 6.68
CA GLN A 297 3.55 -17.47 7.29
C GLN A 297 2.55 -16.89 8.31
N PHE A 298 1.24 -17.08 8.11
CA PHE A 298 0.23 -16.52 9.02
C PHE A 298 0.12 -17.27 10.35
N GLU A 299 0.60 -18.51 10.43
CA GLU A 299 0.61 -19.33 11.67
C GLU A 299 1.53 -18.74 12.76
N VAL A 300 2.47 -17.85 12.40
CA VAL A 300 3.46 -17.30 13.34
C VAL A 300 2.93 -16.19 14.24
N VAL A 301 1.80 -15.59 13.87
CA VAL A 301 1.20 -14.45 14.60
C VAL A 301 0.29 -14.98 15.70
N LYS A 302 0.75 -14.89 16.96
CA LYS A 302 0.05 -15.43 18.15
C LYS A 302 -1.16 -14.61 18.57
N ILE A 303 -1.00 -13.29 18.68
CA ILE A 303 -2.09 -12.34 18.90
C ILE A 303 -2.40 -11.75 17.55
N ARG A 304 -3.54 -12.11 16.97
CA ARG A 304 -3.95 -11.66 15.63
C ARG A 304 -4.87 -10.45 15.76
N PRO A 305 -4.35 -9.22 15.65
CA PRO A 305 -5.21 -8.09 15.40
C PRO A 305 -5.86 -8.26 14.02
N LEU A 306 -6.97 -7.56 13.79
CA LEU A 306 -7.77 -7.63 12.58
C LEU A 306 -6.91 -7.47 11.31
N ILE A 307 -5.97 -6.53 11.34
CA ILE A 307 -4.96 -6.37 10.28
C ILE A 307 -3.60 -6.64 10.89
N SER A 308 -2.96 -7.73 10.45
CA SER A 308 -1.60 -8.08 10.83
C SER A 308 -0.81 -8.58 9.64
N ILE A 309 0.41 -8.09 9.50
CA ILE A 309 1.37 -8.59 8.52
C ILE A 309 2.32 -9.52 9.27
N ALA A 310 2.49 -10.75 8.76
CA ALA A 310 3.31 -11.78 9.40
C ALA A 310 4.80 -11.42 9.37
N PHE A 311 5.31 -10.98 8.22
CA PHE A 311 6.70 -10.57 8.03
C PHE A 311 6.76 -9.15 7.45
N PRO A 312 6.49 -8.10 8.24
CA PRO A 312 6.66 -6.73 7.80
C PRO A 312 8.14 -6.31 7.95
N PRO A 313 8.51 -5.12 7.47
CA PRO A 313 9.79 -4.49 7.78
C PRO A 313 10.14 -4.46 9.28
N THR A 314 11.43 -4.36 9.57
CA THR A 314 11.96 -4.22 10.94
C THR A 314 13.19 -3.32 10.99
N ILE A 315 13.68 -2.99 12.18
CA ILE A 315 14.92 -2.21 12.35
C ILE A 315 16.11 -3.13 12.11
N ASP A 316 16.88 -2.85 11.07
CA ASP A 316 18.08 -3.59 10.71
C ASP A 316 19.38 -2.78 10.93
N SER A 317 19.26 -1.51 11.35
CA SER A 317 20.38 -0.57 11.50
C SER A 317 21.16 -0.31 10.21
N ASP A 318 20.57 -0.57 9.04
CA ASP A 318 21.12 -0.21 7.72
C ASP A 318 20.05 0.48 6.87
N PHE A 319 19.00 -0.24 6.48
CA PHE A 319 17.87 0.37 5.79
C PHE A 319 17.11 1.31 6.74
N LEU A 320 16.79 0.80 7.93
CA LEU A 320 16.09 1.54 8.98
C LEU A 320 16.98 1.61 10.22
N SER A 321 17.37 2.84 10.56
CA SER A 321 18.24 3.10 11.72
C SER A 321 17.52 3.00 13.06
N ASP A 322 16.20 3.25 13.09
CA ASP A 322 15.38 3.27 14.31
C ASP A 322 13.88 3.09 13.94
N LEU A 323 12.99 3.08 14.93
CA LEU A 323 11.55 3.07 14.75
C LEU A 323 11.08 4.28 13.92
N PRO A 324 10.18 4.10 12.94
CA PRO A 324 9.60 5.19 12.16
C PRO A 324 9.05 6.31 13.02
N GLU A 325 8.32 5.98 14.08
CA GLU A 325 7.76 6.98 14.99
C GLU A 325 8.87 7.83 15.63
N ALA A 326 9.96 7.21 16.10
CA ALA A 326 11.10 7.94 16.67
C ALA A 326 11.76 8.86 15.63
N LEU A 327 11.96 8.38 14.39
CA LEU A 327 12.54 9.17 13.31
C LEU A 327 11.64 10.34 12.89
N LEU A 328 10.33 10.12 12.83
CA LEU A 328 9.35 11.15 12.50
C LEU A 328 9.27 12.23 13.59
N GLN A 329 9.37 11.88 14.87
CA GLN A 329 9.34 12.85 15.98
C GLN A 329 10.49 13.86 15.93
N VAL A 330 11.65 13.47 15.39
CA VAL A 330 12.82 14.35 15.24
C VAL A 330 13.04 14.86 13.81
N GLY A 331 12.09 14.60 12.90
CA GLY A 331 12.17 15.06 11.51
C GLY A 331 13.32 14.42 10.71
N ARG A 332 13.73 13.20 11.04
CA ARG A 332 14.76 12.44 10.30
C ARG A 332 14.16 11.69 9.12
N LEU A 333 13.74 12.43 8.11
CA LEU A 333 13.24 11.95 6.82
C LEU A 333 13.73 12.85 5.68
N LYS A 334 13.74 12.36 4.45
CA LYS A 334 13.98 13.17 3.25
C LYS A 334 12.91 14.26 3.17
N LYS A 335 13.35 15.52 3.09
CA LYS A 335 12.47 16.65 2.75
C LYS A 335 12.16 16.57 1.26
N ALA A 336 10.90 16.30 0.94
CA ALA A 336 10.43 16.12 -0.43
C ALA A 336 9.05 16.79 -0.62
N ASP A 337 8.66 17.00 -1.87
CA ASP A 337 7.26 17.28 -2.16
C ASP A 337 6.48 15.95 -2.05
N LEU A 338 5.35 15.99 -1.35
CA LEU A 338 4.51 14.83 -1.02
C LEU A 338 3.06 15.04 -1.47
N LEU A 339 2.48 14.04 -2.15
CA LEU A 339 1.04 13.95 -2.40
C LEU A 339 0.53 12.74 -1.62
N LEU A 340 -0.36 12.98 -0.66
CA LEU A 340 -0.82 11.97 0.29
C LEU A 340 -2.34 11.85 0.17
N GLY A 341 -2.89 10.67 0.45
CA GLY A 341 -4.34 10.56 0.50
C GLY A 341 -4.85 9.23 1.03
N LEU A 342 -6.17 9.16 1.13
CA LEU A 342 -6.94 8.08 1.74
C LEU A 342 -8.20 7.84 0.92
N THR A 343 -8.73 6.63 0.99
CA THR A 343 -10.12 6.34 0.60
C THR A 343 -11.08 6.54 1.77
N ARG A 344 -12.37 6.69 1.49
CA ARG A 344 -13.37 6.97 2.52
C ARG A 344 -13.56 5.81 3.50
N ASP A 345 -13.55 4.58 2.99
CA ASP A 345 -13.97 3.36 3.67
C ASP A 345 -12.86 2.30 3.69
N GLU A 346 -11.62 2.70 4.03
CA GLU A 346 -10.41 1.86 4.07
C GLU A 346 -10.60 0.50 4.78
N GLY A 347 -11.42 0.48 5.84
CA GLY A 347 -11.57 -0.68 6.71
C GLY A 347 -12.46 -1.79 6.16
N THR A 348 -13.34 -1.50 5.20
CA THR A 348 -14.40 -2.45 4.79
C THR A 348 -13.85 -3.71 4.15
N PHE A 349 -12.77 -3.60 3.35
CA PHE A 349 -12.10 -4.76 2.76
C PHE A 349 -11.66 -5.75 3.84
N PHE A 350 -11.01 -5.27 4.91
CA PHE A 350 -10.45 -6.11 5.96
C PHE A 350 -11.51 -6.70 6.90
N LEU A 351 -12.62 -5.99 7.10
CA LEU A 351 -13.73 -6.47 7.94
C LEU A 351 -14.31 -7.79 7.42
N VAL A 352 -14.42 -7.97 6.10
CA VAL A 352 -14.92 -9.20 5.48
C VAL A 352 -14.04 -10.42 5.78
N TYR A 353 -12.73 -10.24 5.93
CA TYR A 353 -11.80 -11.34 6.17
C TYR A 353 -11.57 -11.66 7.65
N GLY A 354 -11.74 -10.67 8.53
CA GLY A 354 -11.26 -10.78 9.91
C GLY A 354 -12.29 -10.50 11.00
N ALA A 355 -13.43 -9.86 10.69
CA ALA A 355 -14.39 -9.44 11.70
C ALA A 355 -15.67 -10.28 11.68
N PRO A 356 -16.25 -10.59 12.85
CA PRO A 356 -17.49 -11.37 12.93
C PRO A 356 -18.68 -10.60 12.32
N GLY A 357 -19.58 -11.33 11.65
CA GLY A 357 -20.82 -10.78 11.10
C GLY A 357 -20.69 -10.12 9.72
N PHE A 358 -19.48 -9.92 9.20
CA PHE A 358 -19.26 -9.35 7.88
C PHE A 358 -19.23 -10.42 6.78
N SER A 359 -19.87 -10.11 5.65
CA SER A 359 -19.99 -11.02 4.51
C SER A 359 -20.17 -10.25 3.20
N ILE A 360 -19.70 -10.86 2.10
CA ILE A 360 -19.93 -10.34 0.75
C ILE A 360 -21.33 -10.69 0.20
N THR A 361 -22.10 -11.53 0.89
CA THR A 361 -23.38 -12.06 0.38
C THR A 361 -24.61 -11.38 0.99
N ASN A 362 -24.44 -10.45 1.93
CA ASN A 362 -25.52 -9.74 2.60
C ASN A 362 -25.12 -8.29 2.92
N GLU A 363 -25.99 -7.56 3.63
CA GLU A 363 -25.76 -6.15 4.02
C GLU A 363 -24.82 -5.97 5.22
N SER A 364 -24.34 -7.08 5.81
CA SER A 364 -23.47 -7.12 6.99
C SER A 364 -23.98 -6.25 8.13
N LEU A 365 -25.26 -6.37 8.49
CA LEU A 365 -25.82 -5.68 9.65
C LEU A 365 -25.20 -6.28 10.93
N ILE A 366 -24.49 -5.45 11.70
CA ILE A 366 -23.63 -5.92 12.80
C ILE A 366 -24.35 -5.80 14.14
N THR A 367 -24.50 -6.92 14.83
CA THR A 367 -25.07 -6.92 16.18
C THR A 367 -24.19 -6.13 17.15
N ARG A 368 -24.76 -5.67 18.27
CA ARG A 368 -23.96 -5.00 19.31
C ARG A 368 -22.84 -5.91 19.85
N GLU A 369 -23.09 -7.21 19.95
CA GLU A 369 -22.09 -8.19 20.38
C GLU A 369 -20.93 -8.30 19.37
N ASP A 370 -21.25 -8.43 18.08
CA ASP A 370 -20.23 -8.52 17.03
C ASP A 370 -19.44 -7.21 16.89
N PHE A 371 -20.08 -6.06 17.12
CA PHE A 371 -19.40 -4.77 17.20
C PHE A 371 -18.33 -4.77 18.31
N LEU A 372 -18.68 -5.19 19.53
CA LEU A 372 -17.75 -5.22 20.66
C LEU A 372 -16.58 -6.20 20.41
N LYS A 373 -16.87 -7.40 19.87
CA LYS A 373 -15.83 -8.35 19.44
C LYS A 373 -14.95 -7.77 18.33
N GLY A 374 -15.53 -7.01 17.41
CA GLY A 374 -14.81 -6.30 16.36
C GLY A 374 -13.83 -5.25 16.92
N VAL A 375 -14.23 -4.50 17.95
CA VAL A 375 -13.32 -3.57 18.66
C VAL A 375 -12.17 -4.33 19.30
N GLU A 376 -12.45 -5.40 20.04
CA GLU A 376 -11.43 -6.23 20.67
C GLU A 376 -10.45 -6.81 19.62
N ALA A 377 -10.98 -7.34 18.51
CA ALA A 377 -10.16 -7.86 17.42
C ALA A 377 -9.32 -6.77 16.72
N THR A 378 -9.79 -5.52 16.68
CA THR A 378 -9.03 -4.41 16.09
C THR A 378 -7.84 -4.04 16.96
N ILE A 379 -8.01 -3.99 18.28
CA ILE A 379 -7.02 -3.51 19.24
C ILE A 379 -6.81 -4.50 20.41
N PRO A 380 -6.42 -5.76 20.13
CA PRO A 380 -6.41 -6.83 21.13
C PRO A 380 -5.34 -6.63 22.21
N SER A 381 -4.35 -5.78 21.96
CA SER A 381 -3.28 -5.45 22.91
C SER A 381 -3.57 -4.22 23.77
N PHE A 382 -4.68 -3.52 23.53
CA PHE A 382 -5.06 -2.34 24.31
C PHE A 382 -5.76 -2.78 25.60
N SER A 383 -5.59 -2.01 26.67
CA SER A 383 -6.30 -2.24 27.92
C SER A 383 -7.82 -2.13 27.75
N GLN A 384 -8.57 -2.84 28.60
CA GLN A 384 -10.04 -2.84 28.54
C GLN A 384 -10.65 -1.43 28.59
N ILE A 385 -10.10 -0.53 29.43
CA ILE A 385 -10.59 0.85 29.50
C ILE A 385 -10.35 1.64 28.21
N SER A 386 -9.28 1.35 27.47
CA SER A 386 -9.04 1.93 26.15
C SER A 386 -10.01 1.37 25.11
N GLN A 387 -10.33 0.08 25.17
CA GLN A 387 -11.37 -0.51 24.34
C GLN A 387 -12.73 0.12 24.63
N GLU A 388 -13.07 0.34 25.90
CA GLU A 388 -14.30 1.07 26.31
C GLU A 388 -14.32 2.52 25.80
N ALA A 389 -13.17 3.22 25.81
CA ALA A 389 -13.08 4.56 25.25
C ALA A 389 -13.32 4.58 23.73
N VAL A 390 -12.84 3.56 23.01
CA VAL A 390 -13.13 3.39 21.57
C VAL A 390 -14.61 3.10 21.36
N VAL A 391 -15.20 2.16 22.11
CA VAL A 391 -16.64 1.87 22.06
C VAL A 391 -17.45 3.15 22.31
N PHE A 392 -17.06 3.94 23.31
CA PHE A 392 -17.71 5.22 23.61
C PHE A 392 -17.67 6.21 22.45
N GLN A 393 -16.50 6.39 21.83
CA GLN A 393 -16.32 7.34 20.74
C GLN A 393 -17.00 6.90 19.43
N TYR A 394 -17.14 5.59 19.20
CA TYR A 394 -17.64 4.99 17.96
C TYR A 394 -19.00 4.30 18.13
N THR A 395 -19.77 4.62 19.16
CA THR A 395 -21.18 4.21 19.27
C THR A 395 -22.07 5.42 19.01
N ASP A 396 -23.08 5.25 18.16
CA ASP A 396 -24.20 6.20 18.13
C ASP A 396 -25.15 5.87 19.28
N TRP A 397 -24.99 6.58 20.39
CA TRP A 397 -25.78 6.37 21.61
C TRP A 397 -27.27 6.72 21.48
N THR A 398 -27.69 7.33 20.35
CA THR A 398 -29.13 7.52 20.07
C THR A 398 -29.81 6.25 19.57
N ASP A 399 -29.03 5.25 19.13
CA ASP A 399 -29.51 4.02 18.51
C ASP A 399 -28.42 2.93 18.57
N GLU A 400 -28.05 2.54 19.78
CA GLU A 400 -26.92 1.65 20.08
C GLU A 400 -27.02 0.26 19.41
N PHE A 401 -28.24 -0.21 19.17
CA PHE A 401 -28.49 -1.56 18.65
C PHE A 401 -28.72 -1.61 17.14
N SER A 402 -28.59 -0.48 16.43
CA SER A 402 -28.73 -0.47 14.97
C SER A 402 -27.57 -1.19 14.28
N GLY A 403 -27.91 -2.26 13.56
CA GLY A 403 -26.94 -3.09 12.86
C GLY A 403 -26.16 -2.33 11.78
N GLU A 404 -26.82 -1.41 11.09
CA GLU A 404 -26.20 -0.55 10.09
C GLU A 404 -25.22 0.45 10.73
N LYS A 405 -25.61 1.10 11.83
CA LYS A 405 -24.74 2.08 12.51
C LYS A 405 -23.51 1.39 13.09
N ASN A 406 -23.68 0.21 13.69
CA ASN A 406 -22.57 -0.61 14.19
C ASN A 406 -21.63 -1.04 13.04
N ARG A 407 -22.16 -1.49 11.90
CA ARG A 407 -21.37 -1.80 10.70
C ARG A 407 -20.51 -0.61 10.26
N ASN A 408 -21.14 0.55 10.10
CA ASN A 408 -20.46 1.76 9.63
C ASN A 408 -19.41 2.25 10.64
N MET A 409 -19.69 2.14 11.94
CA MET A 409 -18.72 2.53 12.97
C MET A 409 -17.55 1.54 13.09
N MET A 410 -17.75 0.24 12.88
CA MET A 410 -16.65 -0.70 12.75
C MET A 410 -15.73 -0.36 11.57
N ASN A 411 -16.30 -0.02 10.41
CA ASN A 411 -15.51 0.49 9.29
C ASN A 411 -14.68 1.71 9.71
N HIS A 412 -15.28 2.68 10.40
CA HIS A 412 -14.53 3.85 10.86
C HIS A 412 -13.42 3.50 11.85
N ILE A 413 -13.65 2.58 12.81
CA ILE A 413 -12.61 2.16 13.76
C ILE A 413 -11.40 1.59 13.03
N VAL A 414 -11.63 0.65 12.11
CA VAL A 414 -10.57 -0.01 11.34
C VAL A 414 -9.87 0.99 10.41
N SER A 415 -10.64 1.81 9.69
CA SER A 415 -10.11 2.84 8.81
C SER A 415 -9.25 3.85 9.56
N ASP A 416 -9.71 4.30 10.72
CA ASP A 416 -9.05 5.36 11.49
C ASP A 416 -7.77 4.85 12.14
N TYR A 417 -7.80 3.67 12.75
CA TYR A 417 -6.65 3.10 13.46
C TYR A 417 -5.53 2.65 12.52
N TYR A 418 -5.87 1.97 11.41
CA TYR A 418 -4.86 1.36 10.55
C TYR A 418 -4.37 2.26 9.41
N PHE A 419 -5.15 3.27 9.00
CA PHE A 419 -4.86 4.06 7.80
C PHE A 419 -4.99 5.57 8.01
N SER A 420 -6.19 6.05 8.35
CA SER A 420 -6.49 7.48 8.29
C SER A 420 -5.69 8.30 9.29
N CYS A 421 -5.66 7.90 10.56
CA CYS A 421 -4.97 8.66 11.59
C CYS A 421 -3.43 8.57 11.47
N PRO A 422 -2.83 7.40 11.20
CA PRO A 422 -1.41 7.32 10.87
C PRO A 422 -1.02 8.22 9.69
N MET A 423 -1.78 8.21 8.59
CA MET A 423 -1.52 9.06 7.42
C MET A 423 -1.62 10.54 7.77
N LEU A 424 -2.68 10.96 8.48
CA LEU A 424 -2.86 12.35 8.87
C LEU A 424 -1.75 12.83 9.84
N ASP A 425 -1.28 11.95 10.71
CA ASP A 425 -0.14 12.24 11.58
C ASP A 425 1.17 12.38 10.81
N PHE A 426 1.42 11.47 9.87
CA PHE A 426 2.56 11.54 8.95
C PHE A 426 2.53 12.83 8.12
N SER A 427 1.36 13.23 7.60
CA SER A 427 1.18 14.49 6.85
C SER A 427 1.54 15.71 7.69
N ARG A 428 1.04 15.80 8.95
CA ARG A 428 1.33 16.91 9.86
C ARG A 428 2.80 16.99 10.21
N LYS A 429 3.43 15.87 10.58
CA LYS A 429 4.86 15.83 10.92
C LYS A 429 5.71 16.18 9.70
N SER A 430 5.42 15.62 8.53
CA SER A 430 6.15 15.94 7.29
C SER A 430 6.07 17.42 6.94
N ALA A 431 4.87 18.02 7.00
CA ALA A 431 4.68 19.45 6.77
C ALA A 431 5.45 20.31 7.79
N ALA A 432 5.38 19.96 9.08
CA ALA A 432 6.08 20.66 10.16
C ALA A 432 7.62 20.62 10.00
N PHE A 433 8.16 19.55 9.42
CA PHE A 433 9.60 19.40 9.15
C PHE A 433 10.05 19.91 7.77
N GLY A 434 9.16 20.62 7.05
CA GLY A 434 9.49 21.39 5.86
C GLY A 434 9.27 20.67 4.52
N SER A 435 8.62 19.51 4.50
CA SER A 435 8.11 18.92 3.25
C SER A 435 6.90 19.71 2.76
N ARG A 436 6.75 19.86 1.44
CA ARG A 436 5.53 20.44 0.85
C ARG A 436 4.51 19.33 0.67
N VAL A 437 3.39 19.42 1.37
CA VAL A 437 2.38 18.34 1.40
C VAL A 437 1.12 18.78 0.68
N PHE A 438 0.54 17.89 -0.11
CA PHE A 438 -0.81 18.00 -0.66
C PHE A 438 -1.60 16.77 -0.22
N MET A 439 -2.83 16.96 0.23
CA MET A 439 -3.68 15.88 0.74
C MET A 439 -4.96 15.75 -0.09
N TYR A 440 -5.37 14.52 -0.40
CA TYR A 440 -6.70 14.21 -0.93
C TYR A 440 -7.48 13.23 -0.04
N PHE A 441 -8.80 13.22 -0.22
CA PHE A 441 -9.70 12.21 0.31
C PHE A 441 -10.59 11.71 -0.83
N PHE A 442 -10.45 10.42 -1.18
CA PHE A 442 -11.15 9.82 -2.32
C PHE A 442 -12.51 9.27 -1.87
N GLU A 443 -13.58 9.76 -2.52
CA GLU A 443 -14.97 9.56 -2.07
C GLU A 443 -15.88 9.01 -3.17
N HIS A 444 -15.32 8.52 -4.27
CA HIS A 444 -16.09 7.97 -5.38
C HIS A 444 -16.09 6.43 -5.36
N ARG A 445 -17.28 5.84 -5.28
CA ARG A 445 -17.44 4.39 -5.45
C ARG A 445 -17.60 4.10 -6.94
N SER A 446 -16.71 3.27 -7.47
CA SER A 446 -16.75 2.86 -8.86
C SER A 446 -18.08 2.19 -9.26
N SER A 447 -18.61 2.56 -10.41
CA SER A 447 -19.78 1.94 -11.04
C SER A 447 -19.57 0.45 -11.34
N ARG A 448 -18.30 0.03 -11.46
CA ARG A 448 -17.87 -1.34 -11.76
C ARG A 448 -17.49 -2.14 -10.53
N ASN A 449 -17.53 -1.55 -9.36
CA ASN A 449 -17.13 -2.21 -8.12
C ASN A 449 -18.00 -3.46 -7.88
N PRO A 450 -17.43 -4.69 -7.92
CA PRO A 450 -18.20 -5.92 -7.81
C PRO A 450 -18.60 -6.25 -6.37
N TRP A 451 -18.06 -5.54 -5.38
CA TRP A 451 -18.32 -5.77 -3.97
C TRP A 451 -19.70 -5.25 -3.54
N PRO A 452 -20.25 -5.70 -2.40
CA PRO A 452 -21.50 -5.15 -1.88
C PRO A 452 -21.49 -3.63 -1.67
N LYS A 453 -22.63 -2.99 -1.87
CA LYS A 453 -22.79 -1.54 -1.72
C LYS A 453 -22.39 -1.01 -0.33
N TRP A 454 -22.60 -1.82 0.72
CA TRP A 454 -22.27 -1.43 2.09
C TRP A 454 -20.78 -1.17 2.30
N MET A 455 -19.91 -1.73 1.46
CA MET A 455 -18.46 -1.56 1.58
C MET A 455 -17.97 -0.18 1.13
N GLY A 456 -18.83 0.61 0.48
CA GLY A 456 -18.54 2.02 0.20
C GLY A 456 -17.39 2.22 -0.78
N VAL A 457 -16.44 3.09 -0.43
CA VAL A 457 -15.24 3.42 -1.22
C VAL A 457 -14.04 2.78 -0.52
N MET A 458 -13.78 1.53 -0.87
CA MET A 458 -12.84 0.66 -0.17
C MET A 458 -11.38 1.05 -0.42
N HIS A 459 -10.51 0.48 0.41
CA HIS A 459 -9.07 0.45 0.23
C HIS A 459 -8.65 0.03 -1.19
N GLY A 460 -7.80 0.82 -1.84
CA GLY A 460 -7.26 0.56 -3.18
C GLY A 460 -8.18 0.91 -4.35
N GLU A 461 -9.42 1.38 -4.13
CA GLU A 461 -10.34 1.72 -5.23
C GLU A 461 -9.87 2.90 -6.09
N GLU A 462 -9.06 3.81 -5.56
CA GLU A 462 -8.56 4.96 -6.31
C GLU A 462 -7.55 4.57 -7.41
N ILE A 463 -6.92 3.39 -7.28
CA ILE A 463 -5.86 2.91 -8.19
C ILE A 463 -6.36 2.90 -9.64
N GLU A 464 -7.60 2.46 -9.89
CA GLU A 464 -8.13 2.37 -11.25
C GLU A 464 -8.25 3.69 -11.96
N PHE A 465 -8.50 4.76 -11.20
CA PHE A 465 -8.59 6.11 -11.72
C PHE A 465 -7.20 6.73 -11.93
N VAL A 466 -6.22 6.40 -11.07
CA VAL A 466 -4.82 6.83 -11.21
C VAL A 466 -4.13 6.17 -12.41
N PHE A 467 -4.41 4.89 -12.67
CA PHE A 467 -3.84 4.16 -13.81
C PHE A 467 -4.60 4.34 -15.12
N GLY A 468 -5.77 4.98 -15.10
CA GLY A 468 -6.50 5.30 -16.33
C GLY A 468 -7.39 4.18 -16.87
N LEU A 469 -7.76 3.18 -16.07
CA LEU A 469 -8.65 2.11 -16.55
C LEU A 469 -9.98 2.62 -17.11
N PRO A 470 -10.61 3.69 -16.57
CA PRO A 470 -11.81 4.27 -17.16
C PRO A 470 -11.68 4.74 -18.61
N LEU A 471 -10.47 4.97 -19.12
CA LEU A 471 -10.25 5.31 -20.53
C LEU A 471 -10.39 4.11 -21.46
N ASN A 472 -10.36 2.88 -20.94
CA ASN A 472 -10.61 1.69 -21.73
C ASN A 472 -12.12 1.50 -21.94
N SER A 473 -12.59 1.89 -23.13
CA SER A 473 -14.01 1.81 -23.50
C SER A 473 -14.62 0.41 -23.41
N SER A 474 -13.80 -0.66 -23.51
CA SER A 474 -14.27 -2.05 -23.38
C SER A 474 -14.68 -2.43 -21.95
N LEU A 475 -14.27 -1.64 -20.96
CA LEU A 475 -14.56 -1.90 -19.55
C LEU A 475 -15.92 -1.35 -19.11
N GLY A 476 -16.49 -0.37 -19.82
CA GLY A 476 -17.85 0.12 -19.53
C GLY A 476 -17.98 1.00 -18.29
N TYR A 477 -16.95 1.79 -17.95
CA TYR A 477 -17.06 2.88 -16.96
C TYR A 477 -17.95 4.02 -17.49
N THR A 478 -18.46 4.86 -16.58
CA THR A 478 -19.27 6.02 -16.99
C THR A 478 -18.40 7.14 -17.59
N LYS A 479 -19.04 8.11 -18.26
CA LYS A 479 -18.31 9.28 -18.81
C LYS A 479 -17.79 10.21 -17.73
N GLU A 480 -18.50 10.29 -16.61
CA GLU A 480 -18.08 11.05 -15.44
C GLU A 480 -16.83 10.42 -14.80
N GLU A 481 -16.76 9.08 -14.76
CA GLU A 481 -15.60 8.32 -14.30
C GLU A 481 -14.39 8.45 -15.23
N GLU A 482 -14.61 8.40 -16.54
CA GLU A 482 -13.56 8.68 -17.53
C GLU A 482 -13.00 10.09 -17.34
N ALA A 483 -13.88 11.10 -17.18
CA ALA A 483 -13.47 12.47 -16.94
C ALA A 483 -12.74 12.65 -15.59
N MET A 484 -13.20 11.97 -14.54
CA MET A 484 -12.56 11.99 -13.22
C MET A 484 -11.16 11.35 -13.28
N SER A 485 -11.02 10.20 -13.94
CA SER A 485 -9.73 9.53 -14.11
C SER A 485 -8.73 10.41 -14.86
N ARG A 486 -9.14 11.10 -15.93
CA ARG A 486 -8.28 12.08 -16.62
C ARG A 486 -7.83 13.21 -15.69
N ARG A 487 -8.72 13.74 -14.84
CA ARG A 487 -8.35 14.76 -13.84
C ARG A 487 -7.35 14.22 -12.82
N MET A 488 -7.55 13.00 -12.31
CA MET A 488 -6.65 12.37 -11.36
C MET A 488 -5.27 12.11 -11.96
N MET A 489 -5.20 11.48 -13.14
CA MET A 489 -3.93 11.31 -13.87
C MET A 489 -3.22 12.64 -14.07
N LYS A 490 -3.97 13.69 -14.43
CA LYS A 490 -3.40 15.04 -14.59
C LYS A 490 -2.76 15.57 -13.32
N HIS A 491 -3.42 15.45 -12.17
CA HIS A 491 -2.87 15.88 -10.89
C HIS A 491 -1.62 15.10 -10.51
N TRP A 492 -1.63 13.77 -10.66
CA TRP A 492 -0.50 12.91 -10.33
C TRP A 492 0.71 13.23 -11.22
N ALA A 493 0.52 13.35 -12.53
CA ALA A 493 1.60 13.66 -13.45
C ALA A 493 2.11 15.11 -13.34
N THR A 494 1.22 16.07 -13.07
CA THR A 494 1.62 17.47 -12.84
C THR A 494 2.43 17.61 -11.56
N PHE A 495 2.02 16.89 -10.49
CA PHE A 495 2.81 16.77 -9.27
C PHE A 495 4.15 16.09 -9.53
N ALA A 496 4.18 14.99 -10.28
CA ALA A 496 5.43 14.31 -10.62
C ALA A 496 6.42 15.22 -11.36
N ARG A 497 5.89 16.09 -12.24
CA ARG A 497 6.66 17.07 -13.03
C ARG A 497 7.16 18.26 -12.20
N THR A 498 6.33 18.80 -11.31
CA THR A 498 6.55 20.14 -10.72
C THR A 498 6.62 20.18 -9.20
N GLY A 499 6.15 19.13 -8.52
CA GLY A 499 5.95 19.12 -7.07
C GLY A 499 4.69 19.84 -6.61
N ASN A 500 3.78 20.15 -7.53
CA ASN A 500 2.49 20.76 -7.25
C ASN A 500 1.43 20.10 -8.14
N PRO A 501 0.31 19.56 -7.59
CA PRO A 501 -0.71 18.92 -8.40
C PRO A 501 -1.56 19.91 -9.22
N ASN A 502 -1.40 21.21 -9.01
CA ASN A 502 -2.22 22.21 -9.68
C ASN A 502 -1.87 22.39 -11.17
N SER A 503 -2.88 22.36 -12.02
CA SER A 503 -2.86 22.82 -13.41
C SER A 503 -3.66 24.12 -13.56
N GLN A 504 -3.72 24.72 -14.76
CA GLN A 504 -4.52 25.93 -14.99
C GLN A 504 -5.98 25.72 -14.51
N GLY A 505 -6.41 26.55 -13.55
CA GLY A 505 -7.78 26.56 -13.03
C GLY A 505 -8.09 25.58 -11.89
N SER A 506 -7.14 24.73 -11.44
CA SER A 506 -7.36 23.89 -10.24
C SER A 506 -6.87 24.58 -8.97
N GLU A 507 -7.63 24.47 -7.88
CA GLU A 507 -7.26 24.98 -6.57
C GLU A 507 -7.10 23.82 -5.56
N TRP A 508 -5.90 23.26 -5.53
CA TRP A 508 -5.45 22.28 -4.54
C TRP A 508 -4.45 22.96 -3.59
N PRO A 509 -4.90 23.43 -2.41
CA PRO A 509 -4.03 24.11 -1.47
C PRO A 509 -3.02 23.15 -0.83
N PRO A 510 -1.85 23.65 -0.40
CA PRO A 510 -0.91 22.86 0.39
C PRO A 510 -1.51 22.53 1.76
N PHE A 511 -1.30 21.29 2.20
CA PHE A 511 -1.57 20.84 3.55
C PHE A 511 -0.49 21.40 4.49
N THR A 512 -0.89 22.17 5.51
CA THR A 512 -0.01 22.60 6.61
C THR A 512 -0.48 22.02 7.93
N ALA A 513 0.40 22.01 8.95
CA ALA A 513 0.06 21.51 10.29
C ALA A 513 -1.11 22.28 10.93
N GLU A 514 -1.24 23.58 10.60
CA GLU A 514 -2.26 24.48 11.14
C GLU A 514 -3.58 24.38 10.37
N LYS A 515 -3.55 24.42 9.04
CA LYS A 515 -4.78 24.47 8.23
C LYS A 515 -5.34 23.09 7.90
N GLN A 516 -4.46 22.11 7.71
CA GLN A 516 -4.79 20.73 7.35
C GLN A 516 -5.80 20.65 6.20
N GLU A 517 -5.57 21.44 5.17
CA GLU A 517 -6.41 21.51 3.97
C GLU A 517 -6.21 20.27 3.10
N TYR A 518 -7.31 19.74 2.59
CA TYR A 518 -7.32 18.63 1.63
C TYR A 518 -8.42 18.85 0.60
N ILE A 519 -8.35 18.12 -0.52
CA ILE A 519 -9.43 18.10 -1.51
C ILE A 519 -10.20 16.79 -1.47
N SER A 520 -11.50 16.86 -1.72
CA SER A 520 -12.30 15.68 -2.06
C SER A 520 -12.10 15.32 -3.52
N LEU A 521 -11.78 14.05 -3.78
CA LEU A 521 -11.72 13.49 -5.13
C LEU A 521 -12.95 12.63 -5.38
N ASN A 522 -13.81 13.12 -6.27
CA ASN A 522 -14.98 12.43 -6.80
C ASN A 522 -15.37 13.04 -8.16
N THR A 523 -16.55 12.69 -8.69
CA THR A 523 -17.03 13.18 -9.98
C THR A 523 -17.40 14.66 -9.99
N ASP A 524 -17.63 15.28 -8.83
CA ASP A 524 -17.98 16.69 -8.68
C ASP A 524 -16.76 17.62 -8.90
N VAL A 525 -17.02 18.92 -8.84
CA VAL A 525 -15.99 19.96 -8.77
C VAL A 525 -15.17 19.80 -7.48
N LEU A 526 -13.86 20.04 -7.56
CA LEU A 526 -12.96 19.99 -6.41
C LEU A 526 -13.47 20.89 -5.27
N LYS A 527 -13.58 20.31 -4.08
CA LYS A 527 -13.96 21.01 -2.85
C LYS A 527 -12.79 20.97 -1.88
N VAL A 528 -12.35 22.14 -1.43
CA VAL A 528 -11.38 22.26 -0.35
C VAL A 528 -12.10 22.05 0.98
N GLN A 529 -11.58 21.12 1.77
CA GLN A 529 -12.03 20.83 3.12
C GLN A 529 -10.84 20.91 4.08
N ARG A 530 -11.10 20.87 5.39
CA ARG A 530 -10.08 21.01 6.44
C ARG A 530 -10.29 20.01 7.55
N MET A 531 -9.23 19.69 8.27
CA MET A 531 -9.30 18.97 9.54
C MET A 531 -9.97 17.59 9.43
N LEU A 532 -9.65 16.84 8.36
CA LEU A 532 -10.20 15.50 8.13
C LEU A 532 -10.09 14.65 9.41
N LYS A 533 -11.22 14.14 9.90
CA LYS A 533 -11.30 13.23 11.06
C LYS A 533 -10.58 13.76 12.33
N ALA A 534 -10.42 15.08 12.49
CA ALA A 534 -9.57 15.65 13.56
C ALA A 534 -9.94 15.18 14.98
N GLN A 535 -11.22 15.11 15.33
CA GLN A 535 -11.66 14.63 16.65
C GLN A 535 -11.30 13.16 16.86
N LYS A 536 -11.61 12.31 15.87
CA LYS A 536 -11.35 10.86 15.94
C LYS A 536 -9.85 10.56 16.00
N CYS A 537 -9.03 11.26 15.20
CA CYS A 537 -7.59 11.04 15.25
C CYS A 537 -6.94 11.58 16.53
N LYS A 538 -7.52 12.57 17.23
CA LYS A 538 -7.04 12.92 18.57
C LYS A 538 -7.28 11.84 19.62
N LEU A 539 -8.30 10.99 19.44
CA LEU A 539 -8.45 9.79 20.26
C LEU A 539 -7.23 8.87 20.07
N TRP A 540 -6.94 8.50 18.81
CA TRP A 540 -5.88 7.55 18.45
C TRP A 540 -4.47 8.07 18.71
N ASP A 541 -4.15 9.28 18.23
CA ASP A 541 -2.79 9.83 18.21
C ASP A 541 -2.31 10.28 19.60
N SER A 542 -3.22 10.53 20.55
CA SER A 542 -2.88 11.19 21.82
C SER A 542 -3.62 10.65 23.03
N PHE A 543 -4.95 10.49 22.98
CA PHE A 543 -5.70 10.12 24.19
C PHE A 543 -5.41 8.68 24.61
N LEU A 544 -5.55 7.72 23.67
CA LEU A 544 -5.38 6.30 23.97
C LEU A 544 -3.94 5.96 24.36
N SER A 545 -2.94 6.57 23.70
CA SER A 545 -1.53 6.35 24.07
C SER A 545 -1.24 6.77 25.51
N LYS A 546 -1.78 7.91 25.97
CA LYS A 546 -1.67 8.34 27.38
C LYS A 546 -2.43 7.41 28.31
N LEU A 547 -3.62 6.95 27.90
CA LEU A 547 -4.44 6.04 28.71
C LEU A 547 -3.70 4.71 28.94
N GLU A 548 -3.08 4.13 27.91
CA GLU A 548 -2.27 2.91 28.02
C GLU A 548 -1.06 3.08 28.96
N VAL A 549 -0.37 4.23 28.92
CA VAL A 549 0.75 4.50 29.84
C VAL A 549 0.27 4.55 31.30
N ILE A 550 -0.86 5.23 31.54
CA ILE A 550 -1.44 5.36 32.89
C ILE A 550 -1.91 4.00 33.41
N THR A 551 -2.61 3.20 32.60
CA THR A 551 -3.10 1.88 33.01
C THR A 551 -1.96 0.91 33.29
N ALA A 552 -0.92 0.90 32.45
CA ALA A 552 0.27 0.09 32.67
C ALA A 552 1.00 0.49 33.98
N SER A 553 1.09 1.79 34.28
CA SER A 553 1.72 2.28 35.52
C SER A 553 0.95 1.84 36.78
N ARG A 554 -0.39 1.86 36.74
CA ARG A 554 -1.26 1.43 37.85
C ARG A 554 -1.17 -0.07 38.12
N ASN A 555 -1.13 -0.89 37.07
CA ASN A 555 -0.97 -2.34 37.22
C ASN A 555 0.38 -2.71 37.86
N ARG A 556 1.42 -1.89 37.66
CA ARG A 556 2.73 -2.06 38.31
C ARG A 556 2.78 -1.53 39.74
N SER A 557 2.01 -0.50 40.08
CA SER A 557 2.07 0.15 41.39
C SER A 557 1.18 -0.50 42.46
N GLY A 558 0.36 -1.50 42.13
CA GLY A 558 -0.28 -2.42 43.09
C GLY A 558 -1.22 -1.83 44.16
N THR A 559 -1.47 -0.52 44.20
CA THR A 559 -2.29 0.09 45.25
C THR A 559 -2.95 1.39 44.79
N ASP A 560 -4.29 1.46 44.82
CA ASP A 560 -4.98 2.73 45.02
C ASP A 560 -6.23 2.51 45.91
N SER A 561 -6.11 2.92 47.18
CA SER A 561 -7.18 2.83 48.18
C SER A 561 -8.46 3.61 47.81
N ARG A 562 -8.42 4.47 46.78
CA ARG A 562 -9.59 5.17 46.23
C ARG A 562 -10.38 4.35 45.24
N SER A 563 -9.74 3.52 44.39
CA SER A 563 -10.47 2.64 43.46
C SER A 563 -11.20 1.54 44.20
N ASP A 564 -10.62 1.02 45.28
CA ASP A 564 -11.29 0.03 46.15
C ASP A 564 -12.51 0.61 46.85
N LYS A 565 -12.45 1.89 47.25
CA LYS A 565 -13.61 2.59 47.84
C LYS A 565 -14.73 2.84 46.83
N TRP A 566 -14.41 3.16 45.58
CA TRP A 566 -15.39 3.32 44.50
C TRP A 566 -15.97 1.98 44.04
N ALA A 567 -15.15 0.94 43.89
CA ALA A 567 -15.61 -0.41 43.57
C ALA A 567 -16.46 -1.01 44.71
N ALA A 568 -16.15 -0.71 45.96
CA ALA A 568 -16.98 -1.05 47.12
C ALA A 568 -18.30 -0.25 47.15
N ALA A 569 -18.28 1.03 46.75
CA ALA A 569 -19.50 1.84 46.64
C ALA A 569 -20.43 1.36 45.52
N ILE A 570 -19.88 0.97 44.37
CA ILE A 570 -20.66 0.39 43.26
C ILE A 570 -21.24 -0.97 43.66
N ARG A 571 -20.49 -1.84 44.34
CA ARG A 571 -21.01 -3.11 44.88
C ARG A 571 -22.14 -2.91 45.88
N ARG A 572 -22.01 -1.94 46.80
CA ARG A 572 -23.08 -1.57 47.74
C ARG A 572 -24.33 -1.04 47.03
N SER A 573 -24.16 -0.29 45.93
CA SER A 573 -25.29 0.21 45.14
C SER A 573 -25.99 -0.92 44.37
N ALA A 574 -25.25 -1.89 43.83
CA ALA A 574 -25.80 -3.05 43.15
C ALA A 574 -26.60 -3.97 44.10
N GLU A 575 -26.07 -4.21 45.31
CA GLU A 575 -26.78 -4.98 46.35
C GLU A 575 -28.05 -4.26 46.85
N ALA A 576 -28.02 -2.93 46.97
CA ALA A 576 -29.21 -2.14 47.32
C ALA A 576 -30.32 -2.22 46.26
N THR A 577 -29.95 -2.36 44.98
CA THR A 577 -30.91 -2.49 43.87
C THR A 577 -31.49 -3.91 43.77
N SER A 578 -30.71 -4.92 44.17
CA SER A 578 -31.18 -6.31 44.29
C SER A 578 -32.24 -6.47 45.39
N LEU A 579 -32.10 -5.76 46.51
CA LEU A 579 -33.05 -5.84 47.63
C LEU A 579 -34.39 -5.15 47.34
N THR A 580 -34.42 -4.10 46.52
CA THR A 580 -35.67 -3.46 46.08
C THR A 580 -36.47 -4.31 45.10
N ASN A 581 -35.81 -5.13 44.26
CA ASN A 581 -36.49 -6.06 43.35
C ASN A 581 -37.05 -7.31 44.06
N THR A 582 -36.56 -7.66 45.26
CA THR A 582 -37.13 -8.76 46.07
C THR A 582 -38.36 -8.32 46.87
N PHE A 583 -38.55 -7.02 47.13
CA PHE A 583 -39.70 -6.51 47.90
C PHE A 583 -40.97 -6.24 47.07
N ILE A 584 -40.91 -6.30 45.73
CA ILE A 584 -42.07 -6.06 44.85
C ILE A 584 -42.84 -7.36 44.49
N LEU A 585 -42.36 -8.54 44.88
CA LEU A 585 -42.98 -9.84 44.54
C LEU A 585 -43.74 -10.54 45.68
N ILE A 586 -44.02 -9.86 46.81
CA ILE A 586 -44.82 -10.43 47.91
C ILE A 586 -45.93 -9.44 48.32
N ASN A 587 -46.93 -9.25 47.46
CA ASN A 587 -48.30 -8.82 47.84
C ASN A 587 -49.25 -8.85 46.63
N GLY A 588 -49.50 -10.06 46.11
CA GLY A 588 -50.55 -10.33 45.13
C GLY A 588 -51.27 -11.62 45.52
N GLY A 589 -52.27 -11.52 46.39
CA GLY A 589 -53.03 -12.68 46.85
C GLY A 589 -54.19 -12.32 47.75
N LYS A 590 -55.28 -11.83 47.16
CA LYS A 590 -56.67 -12.24 47.41
C LYS A 590 -57.61 -11.57 46.42
#